data_AF-A0A9R0T8N6-F1
#
_entry.id   AF-A0A9R0T8N6-F1
#
_cell.length_a   1.000
_cell.length_b   1.000
_cell.length_c   1.000
_cell.angle_alpha   90.00
_cell.angle_beta   90.00
_cell.angle_gamma   90.00
#
_symmetry.space_group_name_H-M   'P 1'
#
loop_
_entity.id
_entity.type
_entity.pdbx_description
1 polymer ?
#
loop_
_entity_poly.entity_id
_entity_poly.type
_entity_poly.pdbx_seq_one_letter_code
_entity_poly.pdbx_strand_id
1 'polypeptide(L)'
;MAAALAPGVSRKLKKVLETRTDSPDLLASLGALSTFYEHNTPQARRNLKSSVEQRALAINRHFLDASLPAQKALDRVEGEVHALDDSWKKIEEALSSCSASTGDIISTTERLQQELEVITQRQEIVSCFLRDYQLSNEEIHALREEDIDEKFFKALLHVQEIHSNCKVLLRTHHQRAGLELMDMMSVYQEGAYERLCRWVQVECKKLGDTDNPEVSELLKKAVRCLKERPVLFKYCAEELPI
;
A
#
# COMPACT_ATOMS: atom_id res chain seq x y z
N MET A 1 -21.01 115.85 -20.48
CA MET A 1 -22.24 115.32 -19.83
C MET A 1 -22.30 113.82 -20.06
N ALA A 2 -21.98 113.01 -19.06
CA ALA A 2 -22.10 111.57 -19.18
C ALA A 2 -23.59 111.19 -19.04
N ALA A 3 -24.16 110.59 -20.09
CA ALA A 3 -25.52 110.06 -20.02
C ALA A 3 -25.57 108.98 -18.93
N ALA A 4 -26.35 109.21 -17.87
CA ALA A 4 -26.53 108.23 -16.80
C ALA A 4 -27.18 106.97 -17.39
N LEU A 5 -26.43 105.86 -17.42
CA LEU A 5 -26.98 104.57 -17.85
C LEU A 5 -28.19 104.21 -17.00
N ALA A 6 -29.27 103.76 -17.64
CA ALA A 6 -30.48 103.33 -16.94
C ALA A 6 -30.12 102.30 -15.83
N PRO A 7 -30.71 102.40 -14.62
CA PRO A 7 -30.29 101.62 -13.45
C PRO A 7 -30.24 100.09 -13.69
N GLY A 8 -31.14 99.58 -14.54
CA GLY A 8 -31.17 98.16 -14.93
C GLY A 8 -29.99 97.72 -15.80
N VAL A 9 -29.46 98.62 -16.64
CA VAL A 9 -28.27 98.34 -17.48
C VAL A 9 -27.02 98.37 -16.63
N SER A 10 -26.85 99.37 -15.74
CA SER A 10 -25.74 99.42 -14.79
C SER A 10 -25.67 98.18 -13.89
N ARG A 11 -26.81 97.67 -13.42
CA ARG A 11 -26.83 96.45 -12.57
C ARG A 11 -26.43 95.19 -13.34
N LYS A 12 -26.86 95.04 -14.60
CA LYS A 12 -26.44 93.93 -15.46
C LYS A 12 -24.95 94.02 -15.82
N LEU A 13 -24.48 95.22 -16.15
CA LEU A 13 -23.08 95.47 -16.48
C LEU A 13 -22.17 95.15 -15.29
N LYS A 14 -22.53 95.61 -14.09
CA LYS A 14 -21.81 95.29 -12.84
C LYS A 14 -21.77 93.78 -12.59
N LYS A 15 -22.91 93.08 -12.75
CA LYS A 15 -22.96 91.62 -12.60
C LYS A 15 -22.10 90.86 -13.61
N VAL A 16 -22.04 91.32 -14.86
CA VAL A 16 -21.18 90.72 -15.89
C VAL A 16 -19.70 90.96 -15.57
N LEU A 17 -19.34 92.16 -15.13
CA LEU A 17 -17.97 92.52 -14.72
C LEU A 17 -17.51 91.78 -13.45
N GLU A 18 -18.44 91.48 -12.53
CA GLU A 18 -18.18 90.69 -11.32
C GLU A 18 -18.14 89.18 -11.59
N THR A 19 -18.59 88.72 -12.77
CA THR A 19 -18.51 87.31 -13.13
C THR A 19 -17.08 87.00 -13.52
N ARG A 20 -16.40 86.16 -12.72
CA ARG A 20 -15.02 85.73 -13.00
C ARG A 20 -15.00 84.84 -14.24
N THR A 21 -14.64 85.42 -15.38
CA THR A 21 -14.56 84.73 -16.68
C THR A 21 -13.33 83.86 -16.84
N ASP A 22 -12.35 84.02 -15.95
CA ASP A 22 -11.00 83.48 -16.15
C ASP A 22 -10.76 82.20 -15.34
N SER A 23 -11.81 81.63 -14.72
CA SER A 23 -11.65 80.36 -14.02
C SER A 23 -11.50 79.20 -15.01
N PRO A 24 -10.58 78.25 -14.75
CA PRO A 24 -10.32 77.14 -15.66
C PRO A 24 -11.56 76.27 -15.90
N ASP A 25 -12.39 76.05 -14.87
CA ASP A 25 -13.62 75.27 -14.97
C ASP A 25 -14.69 75.96 -15.83
N LEU A 26 -14.78 77.29 -15.75
CA LEU A 26 -15.71 78.05 -16.59
C LEU A 26 -15.23 78.05 -18.05
N LEU A 27 -13.94 78.22 -18.29
CA LEU A 27 -13.37 78.13 -19.64
C LEU A 27 -13.55 76.73 -20.24
N ALA A 28 -13.36 75.68 -19.45
CA ALA A 28 -13.58 74.30 -19.88
C ALA A 28 -15.06 74.02 -20.19
N SER A 29 -15.98 74.46 -19.34
CA SER A 29 -17.42 74.30 -19.58
C SER A 29 -17.92 75.12 -20.76
N LEU A 30 -17.42 76.33 -20.96
CA LEU A 30 -17.68 77.14 -22.16
C LEU A 30 -17.08 76.52 -23.42
N GLY A 31 -15.88 75.94 -23.35
CA GLY A 31 -15.27 75.19 -24.45
C GLY A 31 -16.07 73.93 -24.80
N ALA A 32 -16.60 73.22 -23.80
CA ALA A 32 -17.50 72.10 -24.03
C ALA A 32 -18.84 72.55 -24.63
N LEU A 33 -19.36 73.71 -24.21
CA LEU A 33 -20.57 74.31 -24.75
C LEU A 33 -20.39 74.73 -26.21
N SER A 34 -19.23 75.29 -26.56
CA SER A 34 -18.95 75.76 -27.91
C SER A 34 -18.89 74.64 -28.96
N THR A 35 -18.68 73.39 -28.55
CA THR A 35 -18.68 72.26 -29.50
C THR A 35 -20.06 71.91 -30.06
N PHE A 36 -21.15 72.47 -29.50
CA PHE A 36 -22.53 72.17 -29.93
C PHE A 36 -23.49 73.35 -29.89
N TYR A 37 -23.10 74.46 -29.26
CA TYR A 37 -23.88 75.69 -29.19
C TYR A 37 -23.32 76.73 -30.18
N GLU A 38 -23.64 76.57 -31.46
CA GLU A 38 -23.07 77.37 -32.56
C GLU A 38 -23.78 78.72 -32.77
N HIS A 39 -25.06 78.82 -32.41
CA HIS A 39 -25.89 79.99 -32.70
C HIS A 39 -26.61 80.53 -31.46
N ASN A 40 -26.37 81.80 -31.15
CA ASN A 40 -26.91 82.47 -29.96
C ASN A 40 -28.29 83.13 -30.21
N THR A 41 -29.27 82.33 -30.66
CA THR A 41 -30.64 82.80 -30.92
C THR A 41 -31.54 82.77 -29.66
N PRO A 42 -32.65 83.54 -29.60
CA PRO A 42 -33.58 83.50 -28.47
C PRO A 42 -34.21 82.13 -28.21
N GLN A 43 -34.32 81.29 -29.24
CA GLN A 43 -34.80 79.91 -29.12
C GLN A 43 -33.69 78.98 -28.60
N ALA A 44 -32.46 79.13 -29.11
CA ALA A 44 -31.31 78.38 -28.62
C ALA A 44 -31.02 78.64 -27.13
N ARG A 45 -31.14 79.89 -26.67
CA ARG A 45 -31.01 80.22 -25.23
C ARG A 45 -32.10 79.57 -24.37
N ARG A 46 -33.34 79.53 -24.86
CA ARG A 46 -34.46 78.88 -24.15
C ARG A 46 -34.27 77.37 -24.05
N ASN A 47 -33.67 76.76 -25.07
CA ASN A 47 -33.47 75.31 -25.13
C ASN A 47 -32.12 74.84 -24.56
N LEU A 48 -31.20 75.75 -24.24
CA LEU A 48 -29.82 75.43 -23.83
C LEU A 48 -29.73 74.40 -22.71
N LYS A 49 -30.55 74.57 -21.66
CA LYS A 49 -30.60 73.62 -20.53
C LYS A 49 -30.97 72.21 -21.00
N SER A 50 -32.03 72.09 -21.81
CA SER A 50 -32.47 70.81 -22.36
C SER A 50 -31.40 70.17 -23.25
N SER A 51 -30.73 70.95 -24.10
CA SER A 51 -29.63 70.46 -24.94
C SER A 51 -28.43 69.97 -24.14
N VAL A 52 -28.07 70.67 -23.05
CA VAL A 52 -27.01 70.25 -22.12
C VAL A 52 -27.41 68.95 -21.42
N GLU A 53 -28.64 68.85 -20.92
CA GLU A 53 -29.15 67.65 -20.24
C GLU A 53 -29.21 66.44 -21.19
N GLN A 54 -29.68 66.63 -22.44
CA GLN A 54 -29.69 65.58 -23.45
C GLN A 54 -28.28 65.08 -23.79
N ARG A 55 -27.30 66.00 -23.91
CA ARG A 55 -25.91 65.63 -24.15
C ARG A 55 -25.30 64.88 -22.95
N ALA A 56 -25.57 65.32 -21.73
CA ALA A 56 -25.12 64.62 -20.52
C ALA A 56 -25.68 63.20 -20.47
N LEU A 57 -26.97 63.03 -20.79
CA LEU A 57 -27.62 61.72 -20.85
C LEU A 57 -27.00 60.83 -21.94
N ALA A 58 -26.71 61.39 -23.13
CA ALA A 58 -26.05 60.68 -24.21
C ALA A 58 -24.64 60.21 -23.83
N ILE A 59 -23.85 61.06 -23.16
CA ILE A 59 -22.50 60.71 -22.68
C ILE A 59 -22.58 59.59 -21.63
N ASN A 60 -23.49 59.69 -20.65
CA ASN A 60 -23.67 58.66 -19.64
C ASN A 60 -24.11 57.33 -20.26
N ARG A 61 -25.01 57.36 -21.25
CA ARG A 61 -25.44 56.17 -21.95
C ARG A 61 -24.29 55.53 -22.74
N HIS A 62 -23.51 56.33 -23.45
CA HIS A 62 -22.31 55.85 -24.14
C HIS A 62 -21.29 55.25 -23.17
N PHE A 63 -21.08 55.87 -22.01
CA PHE A 63 -20.20 55.32 -20.98
C PHE A 63 -20.69 53.97 -20.47
N LEU A 64 -21.99 53.84 -20.17
CA LEU A 64 -22.59 52.57 -19.77
C LEU A 64 -22.44 51.51 -20.85
N ASP A 65 -22.78 51.84 -22.10
CA ASP A 65 -22.67 50.93 -23.24
C ASP A 65 -21.22 50.49 -23.50
N ALA A 66 -20.24 51.40 -23.34
CA ALA A 66 -18.82 51.11 -23.50
C ALA A 66 -18.23 50.32 -22.32
N SER A 67 -18.77 50.49 -21.10
CA SER A 67 -18.32 49.78 -19.89
C SER A 67 -18.92 48.37 -19.76
N LEU A 68 -20.09 48.13 -20.36
CA LEU A 68 -20.83 46.87 -20.26
C LEU A 68 -20.02 45.63 -20.71
N PRO A 69 -19.23 45.66 -21.82
CA PRO A 69 -18.39 44.52 -22.19
C PRO A 69 -17.32 44.20 -21.16
N ALA A 70 -16.72 45.22 -20.54
CA ALA A 70 -15.71 45.04 -19.50
C ALA A 70 -16.32 44.44 -18.24
N GLN A 71 -17.51 44.89 -17.84
CA GLN A 71 -18.27 44.30 -16.73
C GLN A 71 -18.56 42.82 -16.98
N LYS A 72 -19.11 42.47 -18.15
CA LYS A 72 -19.40 41.08 -18.52
C LYS A 72 -18.14 40.20 -18.55
N ALA A 73 -17.01 40.75 -18.97
CA ALA A 73 -15.74 40.04 -18.94
C ALA A 73 -15.29 39.77 -17.50
N LEU A 74 -15.49 40.73 -16.59
CA LEU A 74 -15.18 40.56 -15.18
C LEU A 74 -16.09 39.53 -14.51
N ASP A 75 -17.41 39.59 -14.77
CA ASP A 75 -18.39 38.60 -14.27
C ASP A 75 -18.02 37.18 -14.73
N ARG A 76 -17.53 37.03 -15.96
CA ARG A 76 -17.05 35.75 -16.48
C ARG A 76 -15.82 35.26 -15.73
N VAL A 77 -14.84 36.13 -15.49
CA VAL A 77 -13.62 35.77 -14.73
C VAL A 77 -13.98 35.37 -13.31
N GLU A 78 -14.88 36.11 -12.66
CA GLU A 78 -15.40 35.76 -11.33
C GLU A 78 -16.06 34.37 -11.33
N GLY A 79 -16.89 34.08 -12.34
CA GLY A 79 -17.48 32.76 -12.52
C GLY A 79 -16.45 31.64 -12.73
N GLU A 80 -15.41 31.88 -13.52
CA GLU A 80 -14.32 30.92 -13.74
C GLU A 80 -13.50 30.69 -12.45
N VAL A 81 -13.26 31.73 -11.64
CA VAL A 81 -12.60 31.61 -10.33
C VAL A 81 -13.44 30.80 -9.34
N HIS A 82 -14.75 31.04 -9.28
CA HIS A 82 -15.65 30.25 -8.45
C HIS A 82 -15.70 28.78 -8.87
N ALA A 83 -15.77 28.51 -10.18
CA ALA A 83 -15.72 27.14 -10.68
C ALA A 83 -14.39 26.44 -10.33
N LEU A 84 -13.28 27.18 -10.35
CA LEU A 84 -11.98 26.65 -9.94
C LEU A 84 -11.96 26.34 -8.44
N ASP A 85 -12.47 27.23 -7.58
CA ASP A 85 -12.55 27.02 -6.13
C ASP A 85 -13.39 25.78 -5.78
N ASP A 86 -14.53 25.61 -6.46
CA ASP A 86 -15.37 24.42 -6.30
C ASP A 86 -14.68 23.14 -6.77
N SER A 87 -13.90 23.21 -7.85
CA SER A 87 -13.11 22.06 -8.32
C SER A 87 -12.00 21.70 -7.33
N TRP A 88 -11.36 22.70 -6.73
CA TRP A 88 -10.30 22.51 -5.74
C TRP A 88 -10.82 21.82 -4.50
N LYS A 89 -11.96 22.27 -3.95
CA LYS A 89 -12.63 21.62 -2.81
C LYS A 89 -12.93 20.14 -3.08
N LYS A 90 -13.44 19.81 -4.27
CA LYS A 90 -13.70 18.41 -4.65
C LYS A 90 -12.42 17.57 -4.70
N ILE A 91 -11.33 18.15 -5.21
CA ILE A 91 -10.02 17.47 -5.24
C ILE A 91 -9.50 17.26 -3.82
N GLU A 92 -9.63 18.26 -2.95
CA GLU A 92 -9.20 18.18 -1.56
C GLU A 92 -10.00 17.14 -0.76
N GLU A 93 -11.32 17.08 -0.96
CA GLU A 93 -12.18 16.03 -0.38
C GLU A 93 -11.80 14.63 -0.89
N ALA A 94 -11.57 14.48 -2.20
CA ALA A 94 -11.15 13.21 -2.79
C ALA A 94 -9.77 12.77 -2.28
N LEU A 95 -8.82 13.71 -2.16
CA LEU A 95 -7.48 13.44 -1.67
C LEU A 95 -7.47 13.05 -0.19
N SER A 96 -8.21 13.76 0.65
CA SER A 96 -8.32 13.46 2.07
C SER A 96 -8.97 12.09 2.32
N SER A 97 -10.04 11.76 1.58
CA SER A 97 -10.67 10.44 1.60
C SER A 97 -9.72 9.32 1.14
N CYS A 98 -9.01 9.54 0.03
CA CYS A 98 -8.03 8.59 -0.48
C CYS A 98 -6.87 8.37 0.51
N SER A 99 -6.38 9.43 1.13
CA SER A 99 -5.33 9.37 2.16
C SER A 99 -5.78 8.59 3.39
N ALA A 100 -7.01 8.81 3.85
CA ALA A 100 -7.57 8.07 4.99
C ALA A 100 -7.71 6.57 4.67
N SER A 101 -8.32 6.24 3.53
CA SER A 101 -8.47 4.84 3.10
C SER A 101 -7.12 4.15 2.87
N THR A 102 -6.15 4.85 2.29
CA THR A 102 -4.79 4.32 2.11
C THR A 102 -4.10 4.09 3.45
N GLY A 103 -4.29 4.99 4.43
CA GLY A 103 -3.79 4.80 5.80
C GLY A 103 -4.34 3.52 6.45
N ASP A 104 -5.64 3.26 6.31
CA ASP A 104 -6.26 2.03 6.83
C ASP A 104 -5.71 0.78 6.13
N ILE A 105 -5.53 0.82 4.80
CA ILE A 105 -4.94 -0.28 4.03
C ILE A 105 -3.49 -0.53 4.45
N ILE A 106 -2.69 0.50 4.66
CA ILE A 106 -1.30 0.37 5.13
C ILE A 106 -1.29 -0.29 6.52
N SER A 107 -2.08 0.22 7.46
CA SER A 107 -2.11 -0.34 8.83
C SER A 107 -2.56 -1.81 8.87
N THR A 108 -3.55 -2.17 8.05
CA THR A 108 -4.03 -3.54 7.94
C THR A 108 -3.00 -4.45 7.26
N THR A 109 -2.29 -3.96 6.25
CA THR A 109 -1.21 -4.67 5.56
C THR A 109 -0.03 -4.92 6.50
N GLU A 110 0.40 -3.91 7.26
CA GLU A 110 1.48 -4.04 8.24
C GLU A 110 1.14 -5.06 9.33
N ARG A 111 -0.10 -5.03 9.86
CA ARG A 111 -0.58 -6.02 10.83
C ARG A 111 -0.54 -7.44 10.25
N LEU A 112 -1.06 -7.63 9.04
CA LEU A 112 -1.06 -8.94 8.38
C LEU A 112 0.36 -9.44 8.10
N GLN A 113 1.29 -8.55 7.77
CA GLN A 113 2.68 -8.91 7.54
C GLN A 113 3.37 -9.39 8.82
N GLN A 114 3.10 -8.74 9.96
CA GLN A 114 3.58 -9.20 11.27
C GLN A 114 2.97 -10.55 11.66
N GLU A 115 1.66 -10.73 11.45
CA GLU A 115 1.00 -12.01 11.71
C GLU A 115 1.56 -13.14 10.85
N LEU A 116 1.82 -12.86 9.57
CA LEU A 116 2.44 -13.80 8.64
C LEU A 116 3.84 -14.20 9.12
N GLU A 117 4.68 -13.24 9.52
CA GLU A 117 6.02 -13.52 10.02
C GLU A 117 5.99 -14.45 11.25
N VAL A 118 5.11 -14.17 12.22
CA VAL A 118 4.94 -15.02 13.42
C VAL A 118 4.45 -16.42 13.04
N ILE A 119 3.50 -16.54 12.11
CA ILE A 119 2.99 -17.84 11.64
C ILE A 119 4.09 -18.62 10.92
N THR A 120 4.88 -17.97 10.05
CA THR A 120 5.98 -18.60 9.33
C THR A 120 7.06 -19.09 10.29
N GLN A 121 7.45 -18.29 11.29
CA GLN A 121 8.38 -18.73 12.33
C GLN A 121 7.85 -19.94 13.10
N ARG A 122 6.56 -19.94 13.49
CA ARG A 122 5.94 -21.09 14.15
C ARG A 122 5.90 -22.32 13.25
N GLN A 123 5.60 -22.15 11.96
CA GLN A 123 5.61 -23.23 10.99
C GLN A 123 7.01 -23.84 10.85
N GLU A 124 8.05 -23.02 10.83
CA GLU A 124 9.45 -23.49 10.75
C GLU A 124 9.87 -24.25 12.02
N ILE A 125 9.45 -23.78 13.20
CA ILE A 125 9.67 -24.51 14.46
C ILE A 125 8.97 -25.86 14.43
N VAL A 126 7.71 -25.90 13.99
CA VAL A 126 6.94 -27.14 13.88
C VAL A 126 7.58 -28.06 12.84
N SER A 127 8.01 -27.57 11.68
CA SER A 127 8.62 -28.40 10.65
C SER A 127 9.96 -29.00 11.11
N CYS A 128 10.79 -28.22 11.81
CA CYS A 128 12.00 -28.73 12.45
C CYS A 128 11.65 -29.80 13.50
N PHE A 129 10.67 -29.54 14.36
CA PHE A 129 10.25 -30.51 15.38
C PHE A 129 9.74 -31.81 14.77
N LEU A 130 8.90 -31.74 13.72
CA LEU A 130 8.40 -32.92 13.02
C LEU A 130 9.53 -33.71 12.35
N ARG A 131 10.47 -33.04 11.70
CA ARG A 131 11.65 -33.69 11.13
C ARG A 131 12.48 -34.40 12.20
N ASP A 132 12.71 -33.75 13.32
CA ASP A 132 13.67 -34.23 14.32
C ASP A 132 13.06 -35.29 15.27
N TYR A 133 11.72 -35.38 15.34
CA TYR A 133 11.01 -36.24 16.31
C TYR A 133 9.88 -37.11 15.75
N GLN A 134 9.53 -37.01 14.45
CA GLN A 134 8.50 -37.85 13.84
C GLN A 134 9.04 -38.60 12.61
N LEU A 135 8.78 -39.91 12.58
CA LEU A 135 8.98 -40.72 11.38
C LEU A 135 7.89 -40.42 10.35
N SER A 136 8.28 -40.23 9.11
CA SER A 136 7.35 -40.14 8.00
C SER A 136 6.62 -41.47 7.78
N ASN A 137 5.43 -41.42 7.18
CA ASN A 137 4.68 -42.64 6.87
C ASN A 137 5.46 -43.57 5.91
N GLU A 138 6.30 -43.01 5.04
CA GLU A 138 7.17 -43.77 4.14
C GLU A 138 8.24 -44.54 4.91
N GLU A 139 8.84 -43.94 5.94
CA GLU A 139 9.83 -44.60 6.79
C GLU A 139 9.18 -45.68 7.66
N ILE A 140 7.99 -45.43 8.22
CA ILE A 140 7.24 -46.45 8.96
C ILE A 140 6.90 -47.62 8.03
N HIS A 141 6.52 -47.33 6.78
CA HIS A 141 6.23 -48.36 5.79
C HIS A 141 7.49 -49.15 5.42
N ALA A 142 8.62 -48.47 5.17
CA ALA A 142 9.91 -49.12 4.88
C ALA A 142 10.42 -49.98 6.04
N LEU A 143 10.12 -49.64 7.29
CA LEU A 143 10.43 -50.47 8.46
C LEU A 143 9.50 -51.69 8.60
N ARG A 144 8.32 -51.66 7.96
CA ARG A 144 7.30 -52.73 8.02
C ARG A 144 7.22 -53.61 6.76
N GLU A 145 7.60 -53.12 5.58
CA GLU A 145 7.60 -53.84 4.29
C GLU A 145 8.61 -54.98 4.22
N GLU A 146 8.29 -56.10 3.56
CA GLU A 146 9.10 -57.35 3.47
C GLU A 146 10.51 -57.20 2.86
N ASP A 147 10.77 -56.20 2.04
CA ASP A 147 12.06 -56.04 1.35
C ASP A 147 13.05 -55.18 2.15
N ILE A 148 14.26 -55.72 2.39
CA ILE A 148 15.35 -54.97 3.03
C ILE A 148 16.15 -54.21 1.97
N ASP A 149 15.70 -52.98 1.73
CA ASP A 149 16.33 -52.07 0.78
C ASP A 149 17.13 -50.96 1.45
N GLU A 150 17.80 -50.12 0.66
CA GLU A 150 18.50 -48.94 1.17
C GLU A 150 17.58 -47.96 1.91
N LYS A 151 16.27 -47.97 1.59
CA LYS A 151 15.24 -47.22 2.31
C LYS A 151 15.06 -47.69 3.75
N PHE A 152 15.12 -49.01 4.00
CA PHE A 152 15.06 -49.58 5.34
C PHE A 152 16.23 -49.08 6.20
N PHE A 153 17.45 -49.10 5.67
CA PHE A 153 18.63 -48.63 6.39
C PHE A 153 18.57 -47.12 6.69
N LYS A 154 18.08 -46.31 5.75
CA LYS A 154 17.86 -44.88 5.97
C LYS A 154 16.83 -44.62 7.06
N ALA A 155 15.70 -45.33 7.03
CA ALA A 155 14.67 -45.24 8.06
C ALA A 155 15.22 -45.68 9.44
N LEU A 156 15.99 -46.78 9.50
CA LEU A 156 16.59 -47.28 10.75
C LEU A 156 17.60 -46.29 11.35
N LEU A 157 18.42 -45.64 10.52
CA LEU A 157 19.33 -44.58 10.96
C LEU A 157 18.55 -43.37 11.50
N HIS A 158 17.46 -42.97 10.84
CA HIS A 158 16.62 -41.88 11.31
C HIS A 158 15.95 -42.23 12.66
N VAL A 159 15.45 -43.45 12.86
CA VAL A 159 14.96 -43.92 14.18
C VAL A 159 16.04 -43.81 15.26
N GLN A 160 17.28 -44.19 14.95
CA GLN A 160 18.41 -44.05 15.89
C GLN A 160 18.71 -42.59 16.23
N GLU A 161 18.66 -41.71 15.23
CA GLU A 161 18.86 -40.28 15.40
C GLU A 161 17.76 -39.65 16.28
N ILE A 162 16.49 -39.95 15.99
CA ILE A 162 15.36 -39.50 16.83
C ILE A 162 15.51 -40.03 18.26
N HIS A 163 15.86 -41.31 18.44
CA HIS A 163 16.08 -41.89 19.76
C HIS A 163 17.25 -41.23 20.52
N SER A 164 18.30 -40.78 19.81
CA SER A 164 19.37 -39.94 20.36
C SER A 164 18.87 -38.55 20.77
N ASN A 165 18.12 -37.88 19.88
CA ASN A 165 17.55 -36.55 20.11
C ASN A 165 16.58 -36.54 21.30
N CYS A 166 15.85 -37.64 21.53
CA CYS A 166 14.99 -37.82 22.70
C CYS A 166 15.79 -37.77 24.02
N LYS A 167 17.03 -38.28 24.06
CA LYS A 167 17.89 -38.17 25.26
C LYS A 167 18.22 -36.73 25.61
N VAL A 168 18.30 -35.84 24.61
CA VAL A 168 18.46 -34.40 24.83
C VAL A 168 17.15 -33.81 25.35
N LEU A 169 16.01 -34.22 24.79
CA LEU A 169 14.68 -33.77 25.23
C LEU A 169 14.40 -34.15 26.70
N LEU A 170 14.87 -35.31 27.17
CA LEU A 170 14.77 -35.75 28.57
C LEU A 170 15.52 -34.86 29.57
N ARG A 171 16.50 -34.08 29.09
CA ARG A 171 17.23 -33.10 29.92
C ARG A 171 16.50 -31.75 30.01
N THR A 172 15.41 -31.58 29.27
CA THR A 172 14.60 -30.36 29.25
C THR A 172 13.32 -30.52 30.10
N HIS A 173 12.46 -29.51 30.13
CA HIS A 173 11.18 -29.54 30.84
C HIS A 173 10.15 -30.51 30.22
N HIS A 174 10.37 -31.04 29.01
CA HIS A 174 9.43 -31.92 28.30
C HIS A 174 9.72 -33.42 28.49
N GLN A 175 10.00 -33.84 29.72
CA GLN A 175 10.43 -35.22 30.04
C GLN A 175 9.40 -36.28 29.64
N ARG A 176 8.11 -36.06 29.93
CA ARG A 176 7.05 -37.04 29.61
C ARG A 176 6.93 -37.31 28.12
N ALA A 177 6.89 -36.26 27.31
CA ALA A 177 6.85 -36.37 25.85
C ALA A 177 8.12 -37.05 25.30
N GLY A 178 9.29 -36.73 25.88
CA GLY A 178 10.54 -37.38 25.55
C GLY A 178 10.54 -38.89 25.85
N LEU A 179 9.94 -39.32 26.98
CA LEU A 179 9.80 -40.73 27.32
C LEU A 179 8.84 -41.46 26.38
N GLU A 180 7.68 -40.86 26.09
CA GLU A 180 6.67 -41.45 25.18
C GLU A 180 7.24 -41.62 23.75
N LEU A 181 7.97 -40.63 23.24
CA LEU A 181 8.67 -40.72 21.96
C LEU A 181 9.78 -41.77 21.98
N MET A 182 10.58 -41.82 23.05
CA MET A 182 11.68 -42.77 23.18
C MET A 182 11.17 -44.21 23.24
N ASP A 183 10.06 -44.47 23.94
CA ASP A 183 9.40 -45.78 23.99
C ASP A 183 8.89 -46.20 22.61
N MET A 184 8.17 -45.30 21.92
CA MET A 184 7.69 -45.54 20.56
C MET A 184 8.84 -45.83 19.57
N MET A 185 9.94 -45.06 19.63
CA MET A 185 11.11 -45.30 18.78
C MET A 185 11.81 -46.61 19.13
N SER A 186 11.83 -47.01 20.40
CA SER A 186 12.40 -48.29 20.84
C SER A 186 11.63 -49.47 20.25
N VAL A 187 10.30 -49.40 20.22
CA VAL A 187 9.45 -50.43 19.58
C VAL A 187 9.76 -50.54 18.08
N TYR A 188 9.87 -49.42 17.36
CA TYR A 188 10.25 -49.45 15.94
C TYR A 188 11.67 -49.99 15.72
N GLN A 189 12.61 -49.63 16.60
CA GLN A 189 13.98 -50.13 16.54
C GLN A 189 14.04 -51.64 16.75
N GLU A 190 13.37 -52.16 17.78
CA GLU A 190 13.34 -53.58 18.11
C GLU A 190 12.72 -54.39 16.98
N GLY A 191 11.57 -53.97 16.44
CA GLY A 191 10.92 -54.63 15.31
C GLY A 191 11.80 -54.64 14.06
N ALA A 192 12.47 -53.52 13.75
CA ALA A 192 13.38 -53.43 12.62
C ALA A 192 14.61 -54.34 12.79
N TYR A 193 15.21 -54.38 13.98
CA TYR A 193 16.37 -55.24 14.25
C TYR A 193 16.04 -56.73 14.27
N GLU A 194 14.91 -57.13 14.85
CA GLU A 194 14.46 -58.53 14.84
C GLU A 194 14.30 -59.02 13.40
N ARG A 195 13.71 -58.17 12.57
CA ARG A 195 13.49 -58.42 11.14
C ARG A 195 14.80 -58.45 10.34
N LEU A 196 15.71 -57.53 10.61
CA LEU A 196 17.06 -57.56 10.03
C LEU A 196 17.78 -58.86 10.41
N CYS A 197 17.66 -59.32 11.67
CA CYS A 197 18.21 -60.59 12.11
C CYS A 197 17.60 -61.79 11.36
N ARG A 198 16.27 -61.86 11.25
CA ARG A 198 15.60 -62.93 10.48
C ARG A 198 16.05 -62.96 9.02
N TRP A 199 16.14 -61.81 8.37
CA TRP A 199 16.59 -61.72 6.98
C TRP A 199 18.05 -62.16 6.81
N VAL A 200 18.95 -61.69 7.68
CA VAL A 200 20.37 -62.12 7.66
C VAL A 200 20.47 -63.64 7.86
N GLN A 201 19.70 -64.23 8.77
CA GLN A 201 19.68 -65.69 8.98
C GLN A 201 19.22 -66.45 7.73
N VAL A 202 18.15 -65.99 7.07
CA VAL A 202 17.65 -66.60 5.82
C VAL A 202 18.69 -66.50 4.70
N GLU A 203 19.33 -65.34 4.57
CA GLU A 203 20.33 -65.11 3.52
C GLU A 203 21.63 -65.87 3.79
N CYS A 204 22.05 -66.01 5.05
CA CYS A 204 23.17 -66.87 5.45
C CYS A 204 22.88 -68.36 5.20
N LYS A 205 21.66 -68.84 5.44
CA LYS A 205 21.25 -70.23 5.12
C LYS A 205 21.31 -70.51 3.62
N LYS A 206 20.76 -69.60 2.80
CA LYS A 206 20.84 -69.70 1.32
C LYS A 206 22.29 -69.74 0.82
N LEU A 207 23.17 -68.95 1.43
CA LEU A 207 24.61 -68.94 1.12
C LEU A 207 25.30 -70.26 1.48
N GLY A 208 24.84 -70.93 2.55
CA GLY A 208 25.35 -72.25 2.95
C GLY A 208 24.92 -73.39 2.02
N ASP A 209 23.78 -73.24 1.36
CA ASP A 209 23.22 -74.21 0.41
C ASP A 209 23.74 -74.04 -1.04
N THR A 210 24.58 -73.04 -1.33
CA THR A 210 25.08 -72.74 -2.68
C THR A 210 26.61 -72.85 -2.81
N ASP A 211 27.09 -73.63 -3.78
CA ASP A 211 28.52 -73.94 -4.00
C ASP A 211 29.41 -72.75 -4.44
N ASN A 212 28.82 -71.59 -4.77
CA ASN A 212 29.56 -70.35 -5.07
C ASN A 212 28.85 -69.11 -4.48
N PRO A 213 29.10 -68.78 -3.22
CA PRO A 213 28.37 -67.72 -2.51
C PRO A 213 28.88 -66.32 -2.86
N GLU A 214 28.13 -65.58 -3.66
CA GLU A 214 28.33 -64.12 -3.81
C GLU A 214 27.63 -63.38 -2.67
N VAL A 215 28.42 -62.88 -1.72
CA VAL A 215 27.89 -62.09 -0.59
C VAL A 215 27.41 -60.73 -1.11
N SER A 216 26.09 -60.53 -1.15
CA SER A 216 25.48 -59.23 -1.47
C SER A 216 26.02 -58.11 -0.56
N GLU A 217 26.30 -56.94 -1.15
CA GLU A 217 26.74 -55.75 -0.40
C GLU A 217 25.70 -55.31 0.66
N LEU A 218 24.42 -55.64 0.47
CA LEU A 218 23.37 -55.42 1.46
C LEU A 218 23.55 -56.31 2.70
N LEU A 219 23.98 -57.56 2.52
CA LEU A 219 24.28 -58.48 3.63
C LEU A 219 25.48 -57.99 4.44
N LYS A 220 26.53 -57.47 3.77
CA LYS A 220 27.67 -56.85 4.46
C LYS A 220 27.27 -55.61 5.26
N LYS A 221 26.40 -54.75 4.70
CA LYS A 221 25.84 -53.58 5.41
C LYS A 221 24.96 -53.98 6.59
N ALA A 222 24.10 -54.99 6.42
CA ALA A 222 23.23 -55.53 7.48
C ALA A 222 24.03 -56.09 8.66
N VAL A 223 25.02 -56.94 8.39
CA VAL A 223 25.87 -57.55 9.42
C VAL A 223 26.73 -56.48 10.13
N ARG A 224 27.19 -55.46 9.41
CA ARG A 224 27.91 -54.32 10.02
C ARG A 224 27.01 -53.53 10.97
N CYS A 225 25.77 -53.24 10.57
CA CYS A 225 24.78 -52.55 11.40
C CYS A 225 24.41 -53.37 12.65
N LEU A 226 24.30 -54.70 12.53
CA LEU A 226 24.08 -55.59 13.68
C LEU A 226 25.28 -55.63 14.64
N LYS A 227 26.50 -55.58 14.11
CA LYS A 227 27.75 -55.59 14.90
C LYS A 227 27.88 -54.37 15.83
N GLU A 228 27.25 -53.25 15.50
CA GLU A 228 27.21 -52.05 16.34
C GLU A 228 26.38 -52.23 17.63
N ARG A 229 25.54 -53.27 17.71
CA ARG A 229 24.89 -53.72 18.95
C ARG A 229 25.30 -55.16 19.30
N PRO A 230 26.33 -55.36 20.14
CA PRO A 230 26.90 -56.69 20.42
C PRO A 230 25.90 -57.69 21.04
N VAL A 231 24.80 -57.23 21.64
CA VAL A 231 23.76 -58.10 22.21
C VAL A 231 22.90 -58.75 21.12
N LEU A 232 22.53 -57.99 20.08
CA LEU A 232 21.76 -58.49 18.94
C LEU A 232 22.63 -59.32 18.00
N PHE A 233 23.88 -58.91 17.81
CA PHE A 233 24.86 -59.70 17.05
C PHE A 233 25.10 -61.08 17.69
N LYS A 234 25.18 -61.16 19.03
CA LYS A 234 25.28 -62.44 19.75
C LYS A 234 24.03 -63.31 19.57
N TYR A 235 22.83 -62.73 19.71
CA TYR A 235 21.58 -63.46 19.48
C TYR A 235 21.46 -64.00 18.04
N CYS A 236 21.80 -63.16 17.05
CA CYS A 236 21.87 -63.57 15.65
C CYS A 236 22.92 -64.68 15.40
N ALA A 237 24.04 -64.66 16.13
CA ALA A 237 25.13 -65.66 16.01
C ALA A 237 24.86 -66.97 16.77
N GLU A 238 24.09 -66.93 17.86
CA GLU A 238 23.69 -68.10 18.64
C GLU A 238 22.60 -68.94 17.94
N GLU A 239 21.79 -68.31 17.09
CA GLU A 239 20.72 -68.96 16.30
C GLU A 239 21.16 -69.37 14.87
N LEU A 240 22.44 -69.18 14.52
CA LEU A 240 23.00 -69.76 13.30
C LEU A 240 23.38 -71.23 13.58
N PRO A 241 22.69 -72.21 12.98
CA PRO A 241 23.13 -73.59 13.12
C PRO A 241 24.51 -73.72 12.46
N ILE A 242 25.48 -74.20 13.26
CA ILE A 242 26.76 -74.72 12.76
C ILE A 242 26.47 -75.95 11.90
#